data_AF-A0A0B7C414-F1
#
_entry.id   AF-A0A0B7C414-F1
#
_cell.length_a   1.000
_cell.length_b   1.000
_cell.length_c   1.000
_cell.angle_alpha   90.00
_cell.angle_beta   90.00
_cell.angle_gamma   90.00
#
_symmetry.space_group_name_H-M   'P 1'
#
loop_
_entity.id
_entity.type
_entity.pdbx_description
1 polymer ?
#
loop_
_entity_poly.entity_id
_entity_poly.type
_entity_poly.pdbx_seq_one_letter_code
_entity_poly.pdbx_strand_id
1 'polypeptide(L)'
;MFEGGLLVDVTMCIQEYRIRCHRAVLAAASPYFRAMFTSDLHESRQQEVWLRETDPDAVRLLIGYAYSGKLEITPANAQNLLSTSSLLQMPSVQRACAKFMET
;
A
#
# COMPACT_ATOMS: atom_id res chain seq x y z
N MET A 1 3.79 0.12 -12.97
CA MET A 1 3.89 1.48 -12.39
C MET A 1 3.13 2.43 -13.31
N PHE A 2 2.49 3.48 -12.80
CA PHE A 2 1.54 4.28 -13.59
C PHE A 2 2.24 5.03 -14.73
N GLU A 3 2.01 4.61 -15.97
CA GLU A 3 2.84 4.99 -17.14
C GLU A 3 2.61 6.43 -17.64
N GLY A 4 1.64 7.17 -17.10
CA GLY A 4 1.33 8.53 -17.55
C GLY A 4 1.62 9.65 -16.56
N GLY A 5 1.78 9.35 -15.26
CA GLY A 5 1.94 10.37 -14.20
C GLY A 5 0.79 11.39 -14.08
N LEU A 6 -0.31 11.21 -14.81
CA LEU A 6 -1.49 12.09 -14.80
C LEU A 6 -2.26 11.92 -13.49
N LEU A 7 -2.80 13.03 -12.96
CA LEU A 7 -3.68 13.07 -11.78
C LEU A 7 -3.09 12.49 -10.48
N VAL A 8 -1.78 12.23 -10.44
CA VAL A 8 -1.10 11.83 -9.20
C VAL A 8 -1.10 12.99 -8.20
N ASP A 9 -1.63 12.73 -7.01
CA ASP A 9 -1.90 13.71 -5.97
C ASP A 9 -1.24 13.34 -4.63
N VAL A 10 -0.50 12.23 -4.58
CA VAL A 10 0.33 11.82 -3.45
C VAL A 10 1.58 11.05 -3.89
N THR A 11 2.65 11.22 -3.13
CA THR A 11 3.88 10.44 -3.23
C THR A 11 4.05 9.63 -1.94
N MET A 12 4.08 8.30 -2.08
CA MET A 12 4.42 7.40 -0.97
C MET A 12 5.94 7.31 -0.86
N CYS A 13 6.47 7.69 0.30
CA CYS A 13 7.88 7.65 0.64
C CYS A 13 8.12 6.45 1.56
N ILE A 14 8.87 5.45 1.08
CA ILE A 14 9.21 4.24 1.82
C ILE A 14 10.73 4.08 1.79
N GLN A 15 11.39 4.35 2.91
CA GLN A 15 12.86 4.43 2.99
C GLN A 15 13.40 5.38 1.91
N GLU A 16 14.36 4.97 1.07
CA GLU A 16 14.84 5.76 -0.07
C GLU A 16 13.89 5.80 -1.29
N TYR A 17 12.81 5.00 -1.31
CA TYR A 17 11.92 4.86 -2.47
C TYR A 17 10.78 5.86 -2.45
N ARG A 18 10.46 6.38 -3.64
CA ARG A 18 9.35 7.32 -3.87
C ARG A 18 8.42 6.78 -4.95
N ILE A 19 7.15 6.60 -4.61
CA ILE A 19 6.12 6.07 -5.51
C ILE A 19 5.02 7.10 -5.68
N ARG A 20 4.86 7.63 -6.90
CA ARG A 20 3.75 8.55 -7.23
C ARG A 20 2.47 7.76 -7.49
N CYS A 21 1.36 8.19 -6.91
CA CYS A 21 0.10 7.47 -6.94
C CYS A 21 -1.11 8.40 -6.68
N HIS A 22 -2.30 7.80 -6.68
CA HIS A 22 -3.58 8.46 -6.50
C HIS A 22 -4.14 8.14 -5.11
N ARG A 23 -4.49 9.18 -4.35
CA ARG A 23 -5.14 9.06 -3.05
C ARG A 23 -6.44 8.29 -3.16
N ALA A 24 -7.22 8.55 -4.21
CA ALA A 24 -8.51 7.89 -4.45
C ALA A 24 -8.38 6.36 -4.56
N VAL A 25 -7.39 5.86 -5.31
CA VAL A 25 -7.20 4.41 -5.49
C VAL A 25 -6.74 3.77 -4.18
N LEU A 26 -5.78 4.39 -3.50
CA LEU A 26 -5.29 3.91 -2.22
C LEU A 26 -6.40 3.89 -1.14
N ALA A 27 -7.23 4.94 -1.05
CA ALA A 27 -8.37 5.00 -0.13
C ALA A 27 -9.50 4.02 -0.48
N ALA A 28 -9.64 3.64 -1.75
CA ALA A 28 -10.58 2.60 -2.15
C ALA A 28 -10.09 1.22 -1.70
N ALA A 29 -8.79 0.95 -1.81
CA ALA A 29 -8.20 -0.35 -1.50
C ALA A 29 -7.87 -0.56 0.00
N SER A 30 -7.73 0.53 0.77
CA SER A 30 -7.25 0.51 2.14
C SER A 30 -8.03 1.50 3.02
N PRO A 31 -8.72 1.03 4.08
CA PRO A 31 -9.31 1.89 5.10
C PRO A 31 -8.27 2.74 5.85
N TYR A 32 -7.03 2.26 6.00
CA TYR A 32 -5.93 3.06 6.57
C TYR A 32 -5.68 4.33 5.74
N PHE A 33 -5.49 4.18 4.42
CA PHE A 33 -5.30 5.33 3.53
C PHE A 33 -6.55 6.19 3.43
N ARG A 34 -7.75 5.59 3.46
CA ARG A 34 -9.00 6.34 3.51
C ARG A 34 -9.04 7.26 4.72
N ALA A 35 -8.84 6.72 5.92
CA ALA A 35 -8.85 7.49 7.16
C ALA A 35 -7.78 8.59 7.14
N MET A 36 -6.56 8.27 6.69
CA MET A 36 -5.48 9.24 6.54
C MET A 36 -5.88 10.39 5.62
N PHE A 37 -6.42 10.10 4.44
CA PHE A 37 -6.70 11.10 3.41
C PHE A 37 -7.98 11.90 3.61
N THR A 38 -8.91 11.41 4.43
CA THR A 38 -10.16 12.11 4.77
C THR A 38 -10.15 12.71 6.17
N SER A 39 -9.04 12.61 6.91
CA SER A 39 -8.93 13.26 8.22
C SER A 39 -8.77 14.78 8.10
N ASP A 40 -9.24 15.53 9.10
CA ASP A 40 -9.03 16.98 9.19
C ASP A 40 -7.62 17.37 9.66
N LEU A 41 -6.76 16.37 9.84
CA LEU A 41 -5.38 16.54 10.31
C LEU A 41 -4.49 17.12 9.21
N HIS A 42 -3.43 17.82 9.60
CA HIS A 42 -2.51 18.45 8.64
C HIS A 42 -1.82 17.42 7.74
N GLU A 43 -1.57 16.22 8.28
CA GLU A 43 -1.02 15.05 7.59
C GLU A 43 -1.87 14.62 6.40
N SER A 44 -3.19 14.83 6.45
CA SER A 44 -4.06 14.54 5.31
C SER A 44 -3.73 15.45 4.13
N ARG A 45 -3.20 16.64 4.32
CA ARG A 45 -2.93 17.59 3.22
C ARG A 45 -1.53 17.46 2.64
N GLN A 46 -0.70 16.58 3.20
CA GLN A 46 0.66 16.37 2.74
C GLN A 46 0.68 15.68 1.37
N GLN A 47 1.55 16.18 0.49
CA GLN A 47 1.82 15.56 -0.81
C GLN A 47 2.76 14.35 -0.69
N GLU A 48 3.50 14.24 0.42
CA GLU A 48 4.38 13.12 0.72
C GLU A 48 3.92 12.39 1.99
N VAL A 49 3.75 11.08 1.89
CA VAL A 49 3.34 10.21 3.00
C VAL A 49 4.45 9.22 3.29
N TRP A 50 4.94 9.21 4.52
CA TRP A 50 6.06 8.37 4.93
C TRP A 50 5.58 7.09 5.61
N LEU A 51 5.98 5.94 5.07
CA LEU A 51 5.81 4.63 5.70
C LEU A 51 7.18 4.15 6.18
N ARG A 52 7.56 4.54 7.40
CA ARG A 52 8.93 4.35 7.93
C ARG A 52 9.21 2.92 8.39
N GLU A 53 8.19 2.23 8.87
CA GLU A 53 8.32 0.90 9.51
C GLU A 53 7.77 -0.22 8.62
N THR A 54 7.92 -0.08 7.31
CA THR A 54 7.42 -1.06 6.33
C THR A 54 8.49 -1.48 5.35
N ASP A 55 8.41 -2.73 4.92
CA ASP A 55 9.22 -3.29 3.86
C ASP A 55 8.88 -2.63 2.50
N PRO A 56 9.86 -2.03 1.79
CA PRO A 56 9.61 -1.31 0.54
C PRO A 56 9.00 -2.18 -0.55
N ASP A 57 9.46 -3.42 -0.67
CA ASP A 57 8.98 -4.35 -1.68
C ASP A 57 7.53 -4.77 -1.41
N ALA A 58 7.19 -5.08 -0.15
CA ALA A 58 5.82 -5.37 0.25
C ALA A 58 4.89 -4.20 -0.05
N VAL A 59 5.26 -2.95 0.30
CA VAL A 59 4.44 -1.77 -0.01
C VAL A 59 4.27 -1.60 -1.51
N ARG A 60 5.34 -1.74 -2.29
CA ARG A 60 5.29 -1.63 -3.76
C ARG A 60 4.33 -2.66 -4.36
N LEU A 61 4.37 -3.90 -3.89
CA LEU A 61 3.47 -4.97 -4.33
C LEU A 61 2.02 -4.69 -3.94
N LEU A 62 1.77 -4.21 -2.72
CA LEU A 62 0.42 -3.85 -2.26
C LEU A 62 -0.18 -2.66 -3.01
N ILE A 63 0.64 -1.65 -3.33
CA ILE A 63 0.22 -0.56 -4.21
C ILE A 63 -0.09 -1.13 -5.60
N GLY A 64 0.75 -1.99 -6.16
CA GLY A 64 0.47 -2.68 -7.43
C GLY A 64 -0.86 -3.45 -7.42
N TYR A 65 -1.15 -4.14 -6.32
CA TYR A 65 -2.42 -4.84 -6.10
C TYR A 65 -3.60 -3.86 -6.04
N ALA A 66 -3.47 -2.69 -5.38
CA ALA A 66 -4.54 -1.70 -5.33
C ALA A 66 -4.99 -1.21 -6.72
N TYR A 67 -4.08 -1.21 -7.70
CA TYR A 67 -4.40 -0.82 -9.08
C TYR A 67 -4.83 -1.98 -9.98
N SER A 68 -4.28 -3.17 -9.77
CA SER A 68 -4.45 -4.29 -10.71
C SER A 68 -5.39 -5.39 -10.22
N GLY A 69 -5.66 -5.43 -8.91
CA GLY A 69 -6.33 -6.55 -8.24
C GLY A 69 -5.52 -7.85 -8.23
N LYS A 70 -4.26 -7.84 -8.70
CA LYS A 70 -3.39 -9.01 -8.81
C LYS A 70 -2.21 -8.89 -7.86
N LEU A 71 -1.87 -9.99 -7.20
CA LEU A 71 -0.74 -10.08 -6.28
C LEU A 71 -0.17 -11.50 -6.33
N GLU A 72 1.14 -11.60 -6.51
CA GLU A 72 1.86 -12.88 -6.46
C GLU A 72 2.49 -13.06 -5.08
N ILE A 73 2.06 -14.12 -4.39
CA ILE A 73 2.56 -14.48 -3.06
C ILE A 73 3.58 -15.60 -3.23
N THR A 74 4.74 -15.43 -2.62
CA THR A 74 5.87 -16.36 -2.64
C THR A 74 6.35 -16.59 -1.21
N PRO A 75 7.07 -17.69 -0.92
CA PRO A 75 7.62 -17.92 0.43
C PRO A 75 8.52 -16.79 0.93
N ALA A 76 9.21 -16.11 0.01
CA ALA A 76 10.11 -15.00 0.35
C ALA A 76 9.38 -13.71 0.74
N ASN A 77 8.17 -13.47 0.22
CA ASN A 77 7.44 -12.22 0.44
C ASN A 77 6.21 -12.38 1.36
N ALA A 78 5.73 -13.60 1.61
CA ALA A 78 4.46 -13.86 2.30
C ALA A 78 4.38 -13.22 3.69
N GLN A 79 5.46 -13.33 4.48
CA GLN A 79 5.50 -12.78 5.84
C GLN A 79 5.46 -11.24 5.83
N ASN A 80 6.25 -10.61 4.97
CA ASN A 80 6.30 -9.15 4.85
C ASN A 80 4.97 -8.61 4.29
N LEU A 81 4.38 -9.30 3.31
CA LEU A 81 3.06 -8.96 2.77
C LEU A 81 1.97 -9.09 3.83
N LEU A 82 2.00 -10.14 4.67
CA LEU A 82 1.04 -10.28 5.76
C LEU A 82 1.16 -9.11 6.75
N SER A 83 2.36 -8.82 7.25
CA SER A 83 2.58 -7.74 8.23
C SER A 83 2.18 -6.38 7.65
N THR A 84 2.60 -6.08 6.42
CA THR A 84 2.32 -4.79 5.78
C THR A 84 0.85 -4.65 5.40
N SER A 85 0.22 -5.71 4.90
CA SER A 85 -1.22 -5.68 4.61
C SER A 85 -2.07 -5.58 5.87
N SER A 86 -1.59 -6.08 7.01
CA SER A 86 -2.18 -5.84 8.34
C SER A 86 -2.19 -4.36 8.68
N LEU A 87 -1.01 -3.71 8.64
CA LEU A 87 -0.86 -2.27 8.90
C LEU A 87 -1.73 -1.42 7.97
N LEU A 88 -1.68 -1.70 6.67
CA LEU A 88 -2.44 -0.97 5.65
C LEU A 88 -3.91 -1.38 5.59
N GLN A 89 -4.37 -2.25 6.48
CA GLN A 89 -5.76 -2.72 6.55
C GLN A 89 -6.28 -3.22 5.19
N MET A 90 -5.59 -4.19 4.59
CA MET A 90 -5.99 -4.84 3.34
C MET A 90 -6.40 -6.32 3.58
N PRO A 91 -7.60 -6.61 4.13
CA PRO A 91 -7.98 -7.94 4.61
C PRO A 91 -7.91 -9.05 3.58
N SER A 92 -8.21 -8.76 2.31
CA SER A 92 -8.13 -9.75 1.23
C SER A 92 -6.72 -10.27 1.02
N VAL A 93 -5.72 -9.39 1.12
CA VAL A 93 -4.30 -9.78 1.00
C VAL A 93 -3.84 -10.50 2.27
N GLN A 94 -4.22 -10.00 3.44
CA GLN A 94 -3.89 -10.64 4.72
C GLN A 94 -4.34 -12.11 4.74
N ARG A 95 -5.61 -12.36 4.40
CA ARG A 95 -6.16 -13.73 4.35
C ARG A 95 -5.44 -14.60 3.33
N ALA A 96 -5.10 -14.06 2.16
CA ALA A 96 -4.37 -14.81 1.14
C ALA A 96 -2.96 -15.20 1.62
N CYS A 97 -2.24 -14.28 2.29
CA CYS A 97 -0.92 -14.55 2.84
C CYS A 97 -0.97 -15.55 4.00
N ALA A 98 -1.94 -15.41 4.92
CA ALA A 98 -2.12 -16.35 6.03
C ALA A 98 -2.39 -17.77 5.50
N LYS A 99 -3.33 -17.92 4.56
CA LYS A 99 -3.62 -19.20 3.93
C LYS A 99 -2.40 -19.81 3.21
N PHE A 100 -1.60 -18.97 2.55
CA PHE A 100 -0.39 -19.43 1.87
C PHE A 100 0.65 -20.01 2.85
N MET A 101 0.78 -19.45 4.05
CA MET A 101 1.78 -19.88 5.05
C MET A 101 1.32 -21.07 5.91
N GLU A 102 0.03 -21.39 5.91
CA GLU A 102 -0.50 -22.62 6.51
C GLU A 102 -0.24 -23.88 5.65
N THR A 103 0.30 -23.69 4.43
CA THR A 103 0.61 -24.75 3.46
C THR A 103 2.08 -25.12 3.51
#